data_AF-A0A2E5EI33-F1
#
_entry.id   AF-A0A2E5EI33-F1
#
_cell.length_a   1.000
_cell.length_b   1.000
_cell.length_c   1.000
_cell.angle_alpha   90.00
_cell.angle_beta   90.00
_cell.angle_gamma   90.00
#
_symmetry.space_group_name_H-M   'P 1'
#
loop_
_entity.id
_entity.type
_entity.pdbx_description
1 polymer ?
#
loop_
_entity_poly.entity_id
_entity_poly.type
_entity_poly.pdbx_seq_one_letter_code
_entity_poly.pdbx_strand_id
1 'polypeptide(L)'
;MEIRSVRRKARIGFTRELSDCGRTRSVRMMWMRRRRHAGHMITRRPIMPSWSDHPSNNAMNRMLAILLLVIWSQSVAANAGLRWDALQKTVTTKADATNAVVSFVVTNSSKASVRFYRIKPSCGCTSTTAPKTPWNLNSGKFQKLEFATDLRGKRGTLRKSVIVQTSSGTMLLRMNINISEPTGDALRKRNQQIAKADRFAIFHGQCANCHVKPTYNKQGRELYVAACGICHDAEHRADIVTDLRAVKFGQNEIYWRHWITRGKSGTLMPPFARENGGPISKAQVESLIAYMLGDWKKDKPARYKEPAVRQ
;
A
#
# COMPACT_ATOMS: atom_id res chain seq x y z
N MET A 1 65.63 21.81 -15.20
CA MET A 1 64.86 22.73 -16.06
C MET A 1 63.40 22.62 -15.65
N GLU A 2 62.90 23.32 -14.65
CA GLU A 2 62.85 24.77 -14.38
C GLU A 2 61.60 25.46 -14.97
N ILE A 3 60.65 25.74 -14.04
CA ILE A 3 59.81 26.93 -13.84
C ILE A 3 58.84 27.37 -14.96
N ARG A 4 57.54 27.52 -14.62
CA ARG A 4 56.89 28.85 -14.48
C ARG A 4 55.45 28.78 -13.94
N SER A 5 55.29 29.43 -12.78
CA SER A 5 54.02 29.84 -12.16
C SER A 5 53.32 30.95 -12.95
N VAL A 6 52.00 31.02 -12.88
CA VAL A 6 51.25 32.27 -13.12
C VAL A 6 50.32 32.54 -11.93
N ARG A 7 50.67 33.57 -11.16
CA ARG A 7 49.80 34.28 -10.22
C ARG A 7 48.85 35.18 -11.01
N ARG A 8 47.58 35.27 -10.62
CA ARG A 8 46.79 36.52 -10.75
C ARG A 8 46.18 36.88 -9.41
N LYS A 9 46.63 38.00 -8.86
CA LYS A 9 45.95 38.78 -7.83
C LYS A 9 44.95 39.70 -8.54
N ALA A 10 43.74 39.82 -8.01
CA ALA A 10 42.97 41.06 -8.08
C ALA A 10 42.23 41.22 -6.74
N ARG A 11 42.46 42.37 -6.13
CA ARG A 11 41.97 42.91 -4.86
C ARG A 11 41.05 44.06 -5.31
N ILE A 12 39.84 44.24 -4.80
CA ILE A 12 39.45 45.23 -3.77
C ILE A 12 37.93 45.40 -3.91
N GLY A 13 37.22 45.55 -2.79
CA GLY A 13 35.81 45.94 -2.77
C GLY A 13 35.20 45.69 -1.39
N PHE A 14 35.58 46.51 -0.42
CA PHE A 14 35.13 46.47 0.97
C PHE A 14 34.11 47.58 1.18
N THR A 15 32.86 47.27 1.53
CA THR A 15 31.98 48.16 2.30
C THR A 15 31.17 47.33 3.28
N ARG A 16 31.29 47.71 4.56
CA ARG A 16 30.49 47.29 5.71
C ARG A 16 29.42 48.36 5.94
N GLU A 17 28.19 47.94 6.23
CA GLU A 17 27.18 48.69 7.00
C GLU A 17 26.37 47.61 7.74
N LEU A 18 26.64 47.37 9.03
CA LEU A 18 26.08 48.03 10.22
C LEU A 18 24.55 47.87 10.39
N SER A 19 24.25 46.97 11.32
CA SER A 19 23.15 46.85 12.26
C SER A 19 22.41 48.14 12.68
N ASP A 20 21.08 48.04 12.79
CA ASP A 20 20.27 48.55 13.92
C ASP A 20 18.88 47.86 13.87
N CYS A 21 18.48 47.03 14.84
CA CYS A 21 17.89 47.36 16.15
C CYS A 21 16.65 48.29 16.10
N GLY A 22 15.47 47.70 15.87
CA GLY A 22 14.17 48.37 15.96
C GLY A 22 13.28 47.72 17.01
N ARG A 23 13.23 48.35 18.18
CA ARG A 23 12.43 48.03 19.38
C ARG A 23 10.96 48.43 19.18
N THR A 24 10.12 47.94 20.10
CA THR A 24 8.72 48.32 20.43
C THR A 24 7.64 47.49 19.70
N ARG A 25 6.55 47.01 20.32
CA ARG A 25 5.78 47.52 21.45
C ARG A 25 5.10 46.35 22.19
N SER A 26 5.10 46.43 23.52
CA SER A 26 4.31 45.56 24.39
C SER A 26 2.83 45.93 24.24
N VAL A 27 1.95 44.95 24.07
CA VAL A 27 0.54 45.08 24.47
C VAL A 27 0.20 43.93 25.40
N ARG A 28 0.17 44.29 26.67
CA ARG A 28 -0.30 43.52 27.81
C ARG A 28 -1.82 43.57 27.79
N MET A 29 -2.50 42.47 27.41
CA MET A 29 -3.92 42.28 27.73
C MET A 29 -4.09 41.13 28.72
N MET A 30 -4.04 41.55 29.97
CA MET A 30 -4.90 41.17 31.09
C MET A 30 -5.84 39.97 30.88
N TRP A 31 -5.51 38.90 31.59
CA TRP A 31 -6.42 37.85 32.00
C TRP A 31 -7.57 38.43 32.84
N MET A 32 -8.82 38.13 32.50
CA MET A 32 -9.93 38.14 33.46
C MET A 32 -10.56 36.76 33.55
N ARG A 33 -10.27 36.14 34.68
CA ARG A 33 -10.81 34.91 35.22
C ARG A 33 -12.17 35.26 35.84
N ARG A 34 -13.30 34.75 35.31
CA ARG A 34 -14.57 34.68 36.06
C ARG A 34 -14.82 33.26 36.53
N ARG A 35 -15.01 33.11 37.84
CA ARG A 35 -15.29 31.88 38.58
C ARG A 35 -16.51 32.14 39.46
N ARG A 36 -17.38 31.11 39.57
CA ARG A 36 -18.48 30.88 40.54
C ARG A 36 -19.79 31.63 40.24
N HIS A 37 -21.02 31.11 40.46
CA HIS A 37 -21.61 30.05 41.32
C HIS A 37 -22.81 29.40 40.56
N ALA A 38 -23.02 28.08 40.59
CA ALA A 38 -23.87 27.30 41.52
C ALA A 38 -25.35 27.73 41.62
N GLY A 39 -26.25 26.88 41.13
CA GLY A 39 -27.70 26.94 41.33
C GLY A 39 -28.34 25.57 41.11
N HIS A 40 -28.58 24.86 42.22
CA HIS A 40 -29.36 23.63 42.30
C HIS A 40 -30.86 23.96 42.11
N MET A 41 -31.59 23.23 41.27
CA MET A 41 -33.03 23.06 41.44
C MET A 41 -33.41 21.59 41.22
N ILE A 42 -33.94 21.03 42.30
CA ILE A 42 -34.55 19.71 42.44
C ILE A 42 -36.02 19.87 42.06
N THR A 43 -36.52 19.08 41.12
CA THR A 43 -37.97 18.83 40.99
C THR A 43 -38.25 17.34 40.81
N ARG A 44 -39.28 16.90 41.52
CA ARG A 44 -39.61 15.51 41.85
C ARG A 44 -40.27 14.77 40.68
N ARG A 45 -40.02 13.46 40.61
CA ARG A 45 -40.70 12.48 39.74
C ARG A 45 -42.15 12.25 40.18
N PRO A 46 -43.08 11.97 39.25
CA PRO A 46 -44.23 11.11 39.51
C PRO A 46 -44.03 9.70 38.93
N ILE A 47 -44.56 8.73 39.68
CA ILE A 47 -44.61 7.29 39.46
C ILE A 47 -45.92 6.96 38.72
N MET A 48 -45.92 5.93 37.85
CA MET A 48 -47.01 4.96 37.54
C MET A 48 -46.74 4.28 36.16
N PRO A 49 -47.33 3.13 35.82
CA PRO A 49 -47.28 1.83 36.51
C PRO A 49 -46.81 0.70 35.56
N SER A 50 -46.44 -0.45 36.14
CA SER A 50 -46.09 -1.68 35.42
C SER A 50 -47.30 -2.33 34.74
N TRP A 51 -47.13 -2.76 33.50
CA TRP A 51 -48.03 -3.69 32.82
C TRP A 51 -47.24 -4.91 32.37
N SER A 52 -47.76 -6.08 32.73
CA SER A 52 -47.30 -7.40 32.32
C SER A 52 -48.06 -7.89 31.08
N ASP A 53 -47.39 -8.80 30.36
CA ASP A 53 -47.93 -9.93 29.58
C ASP A 53 -48.35 -9.81 28.09
N HIS A 54 -47.60 -10.63 27.31
CA HIS A 54 -47.95 -11.47 26.14
C HIS A 54 -48.06 -10.86 24.73
N PRO A 55 -47.92 -11.65 23.63
CA PRO A 55 -47.22 -12.93 23.40
C PRO A 55 -46.32 -12.95 22.14
N SER A 56 -45.61 -14.08 21.96
CA SER A 56 -44.86 -14.49 20.76
C SER A 56 -45.74 -14.66 19.51
N ASN A 57 -45.23 -14.28 18.33
CA ASN A 57 -45.73 -14.79 17.05
C ASN A 57 -44.57 -14.98 16.05
N ASN A 58 -44.16 -16.24 15.92
CA ASN A 58 -43.58 -16.78 14.69
C ASN A 58 -44.71 -16.93 13.65
N ALA A 59 -44.29 -16.97 12.38
CA ALA A 59 -44.94 -17.56 11.22
C ALA A 59 -45.55 -16.58 10.19
N MET A 60 -45.34 -17.01 8.94
CA MET A 60 -45.96 -16.55 7.70
C MET A 60 -45.44 -15.24 7.11
N ASN A 61 -44.40 -15.35 6.28
CA ASN A 61 -44.43 -14.66 4.99
C ASN A 61 -44.26 -15.66 3.86
N ARG A 62 -45.38 -15.82 3.13
CA ARG A 62 -45.63 -16.78 2.06
C ARG A 62 -44.95 -16.33 0.76
N MET A 63 -44.55 -17.35 0.01
CA MET A 63 -44.14 -17.35 -1.39
C MET A 63 -44.73 -16.23 -2.25
N LEU A 64 -43.84 -15.48 -2.89
CA LEU A 64 -44.03 -14.89 -4.21
C LEU A 64 -42.74 -15.14 -4.99
N ALA A 65 -42.63 -16.34 -5.57
CA ALA A 65 -41.61 -16.67 -6.54
C ALA A 65 -41.96 -15.95 -7.85
N ILE A 66 -41.54 -14.71 -7.99
CA ILE A 66 -41.52 -14.01 -9.27
C ILE A 66 -40.43 -14.68 -10.10
N LEU A 67 -40.86 -15.54 -11.02
CA LEU A 67 -40.05 -16.16 -12.07
C LEU A 67 -39.64 -15.07 -13.07
N LEU A 68 -38.71 -14.20 -12.67
CA LEU A 68 -37.98 -13.34 -13.59
C LEU A 68 -37.06 -14.24 -14.42
N LEU A 69 -37.57 -14.67 -15.57
CA LEU A 69 -36.76 -15.08 -16.72
C LEU A 69 -35.91 -13.86 -17.14
N VAL A 70 -34.85 -13.59 -16.38
CA VAL A 70 -33.75 -12.74 -16.86
C VAL A 70 -33.07 -13.58 -17.93
N ILE A 71 -33.53 -13.43 -19.16
CA ILE A 71 -32.77 -13.85 -20.33
C ILE A 71 -31.53 -12.97 -20.32
N TRP A 72 -30.46 -13.45 -19.68
CA TRP A 72 -29.13 -12.93 -19.88
C TRP A 72 -28.79 -13.22 -21.35
N SER A 73 -29.18 -12.32 -22.26
CA SER A 73 -28.62 -12.29 -23.60
C SER A 73 -27.17 -11.84 -23.45
N GLN A 74 -26.30 -12.73 -23.00
CA GLN A 74 -24.88 -12.55 -23.23
C GLN A 74 -24.74 -12.52 -24.74
N SER A 75 -24.37 -11.36 -25.29
CA SER A 75 -24.09 -11.22 -26.70
C SER A 75 -22.96 -12.19 -27.05
N VAL A 76 -23.34 -13.34 -27.60
CA VAL A 76 -22.42 -14.43 -27.91
C VAL A 76 -21.74 -14.06 -29.20
N ALA A 77 -20.43 -13.79 -29.16
CA ALA A 77 -19.70 -13.48 -30.38
C ALA A 77 -19.62 -14.75 -31.24
N ALA A 78 -20.33 -14.72 -32.36
CA ALA A 78 -20.26 -15.75 -33.38
C ALA A 78 -19.19 -15.39 -34.40
N ASN A 79 -18.28 -16.32 -34.69
CA ASN A 79 -17.39 -16.22 -35.84
C ASN A 79 -17.48 -17.53 -36.61
N ALA A 80 -17.93 -17.45 -37.87
CA ALA A 80 -17.95 -18.56 -38.83
C ALA A 80 -18.37 -19.91 -38.22
N GLY A 81 -19.52 -19.92 -37.53
CA GLY A 81 -20.12 -21.11 -36.95
C GLY A 81 -19.60 -21.52 -35.57
N LEU A 82 -18.55 -20.90 -35.03
CA LEU A 82 -18.16 -21.05 -33.63
C LEU A 82 -18.81 -19.97 -32.78
N ARG A 83 -19.43 -20.38 -31.68
CA ARG A 83 -20.13 -19.52 -30.73
C ARG A 83 -19.42 -19.59 -29.38
N TRP A 84 -18.87 -18.46 -28.93
CA TRP A 84 -18.10 -18.34 -27.68
C TRP A 84 -18.91 -17.71 -26.57
N ASP A 85 -18.97 -18.33 -25.39
CA ASP A 85 -19.68 -17.79 -24.22
C ASP A 85 -19.27 -16.34 -23.89
N ALA A 86 -17.99 -16.00 -24.05
CA ALA A 86 -17.50 -14.63 -24.08
C ALA A 86 -16.20 -14.52 -24.89
N LEU A 87 -15.88 -13.32 -25.38
CA LEU A 87 -14.54 -13.02 -25.92
C LEU A 87 -13.62 -12.34 -24.90
N GLN A 88 -14.17 -11.89 -23.78
CA GLN A 88 -13.42 -11.29 -22.69
C GLN A 88 -14.00 -11.73 -21.35
N LYS A 89 -13.14 -12.09 -20.41
CA LYS A 89 -13.53 -12.38 -19.03
C LYS A 89 -12.63 -11.65 -18.05
N THR A 90 -13.21 -11.25 -16.93
CA THR A 90 -12.49 -10.63 -15.81
C THR A 90 -12.63 -11.51 -14.58
N VAL A 91 -11.52 -11.77 -13.89
CA VAL A 91 -11.50 -12.48 -12.60
C VAL A 91 -10.71 -11.68 -11.58
N THR A 92 -11.10 -11.78 -10.31
CA THR A 92 -10.37 -11.18 -9.20
C THR A 92 -9.85 -12.29 -8.29
N THR A 93 -8.56 -12.26 -7.95
CA THR A 93 -7.93 -13.24 -7.07
C THR A 93 -7.50 -12.61 -5.75
N LYS A 94 -7.38 -13.43 -4.72
CA LYS A 94 -6.78 -13.03 -3.44
C LYS A 94 -5.31 -12.60 -3.64
N ALA A 95 -4.81 -11.81 -2.70
CA ALA A 95 -3.44 -11.27 -2.73
C ALA A 95 -2.33 -12.34 -2.68
N ASP A 96 -2.64 -13.50 -2.09
CA ASP A 96 -1.73 -14.63 -1.92
C ASP A 96 -1.97 -15.76 -2.94
N ALA A 97 -2.90 -15.56 -3.88
CA ALA A 97 -3.17 -16.54 -4.92
C ALA A 97 -1.94 -16.75 -5.81
N THR A 98 -1.51 -18.00 -5.98
CA THR A 98 -0.38 -18.34 -6.85
C THR A 98 -0.78 -18.49 -8.31
N ASN A 99 -2.07 -18.74 -8.59
CA ASN A 99 -2.61 -18.94 -9.93
C ASN A 99 -3.99 -18.28 -10.09
N ALA A 100 -4.29 -17.81 -11.30
CA ALA A 100 -5.65 -17.47 -11.73
C ALA A 100 -6.10 -18.42 -12.84
N VAL A 101 -7.30 -18.98 -12.72
CA VAL A 101 -7.90 -19.82 -13.77
C VAL A 101 -9.04 -19.05 -14.43
N VAL A 102 -8.98 -18.93 -15.76
CA VAL A 102 -10.05 -18.36 -16.58
C VAL A 102 -10.47 -19.42 -17.60
N SER A 103 -11.77 -19.64 -17.75
CA SER A 103 -12.29 -20.62 -18.70
C SER A 103 -13.19 -19.98 -19.74
N PHE A 104 -13.13 -20.48 -20.97
CA PHE A 104 -14.03 -20.10 -22.07
C PHE A 104 -14.71 -21.35 -22.60
N VAL A 105 -15.96 -21.20 -23.04
CA VAL A 105 -16.72 -22.29 -23.65
C VAL A 105 -17.01 -21.94 -25.10
N VAL A 106 -16.56 -22.80 -26.00
CA VAL A 106 -16.83 -22.69 -27.44
C VAL A 106 -17.81 -23.78 -27.85
N THR A 107 -18.85 -23.42 -28.60
CA THR A 107 -19.82 -24.35 -29.19
C THR A 107 -19.74 -24.27 -30.71
N ASN A 108 -19.61 -25.41 -31.38
CA ASN A 108 -19.75 -25.46 -32.83
C ASN A 108 -21.24 -25.44 -33.22
N SER A 109 -21.71 -24.30 -33.70
CA SER A 109 -23.08 -24.07 -34.17
C SER A 109 -23.22 -24.23 -35.70
N SER A 110 -22.15 -24.61 -36.40
CA SER A 110 -22.20 -24.95 -37.83
C SER A 110 -22.63 -26.40 -38.06
N LYS A 111 -23.02 -26.72 -39.29
CA LYS A 111 -23.29 -28.11 -39.71
C LYS A 111 -22.01 -28.93 -39.96
N ALA A 112 -20.88 -28.26 -40.17
CA ALA A 112 -19.60 -28.90 -40.47
C ALA A 112 -18.76 -29.11 -39.19
N SER A 113 -17.79 -30.02 -39.23
CA SER A 113 -16.79 -30.13 -38.16
C SER A 113 -15.77 -28.99 -38.27
N VAL A 114 -15.40 -28.38 -37.14
CA VAL A 114 -14.43 -27.28 -37.09
C VAL A 114 -13.11 -27.79 -36.52
N ARG A 115 -12.02 -27.61 -37.27
CA ARG A 115 -10.68 -28.06 -36.87
C ARG A 115 -9.94 -26.96 -36.14
N PHE A 116 -9.42 -27.25 -34.94
CA PHE A 116 -8.58 -26.37 -34.15
C PHE A 116 -7.12 -26.67 -34.44
N TYR A 117 -6.37 -25.68 -34.95
CA TYR A 117 -4.97 -25.83 -35.34
C TYR A 117 -4.01 -25.42 -34.22
N ARG A 118 -4.36 -24.36 -33.49
CA ARG A 118 -3.46 -23.74 -32.51
C ARG A 118 -4.22 -22.98 -31.45
N ILE A 119 -3.75 -23.10 -30.21
CA ILE A 119 -4.16 -22.26 -29.07
C ILE A 119 -2.88 -21.68 -28.49
N LYS A 120 -2.68 -20.36 -28.61
CA LYS A 120 -1.43 -19.69 -28.21
C LYS A 120 -1.73 -18.56 -27.21
N PRO A 121 -1.38 -18.74 -25.93
CA PRO A 121 -1.38 -17.66 -24.95
C PRO A 121 -0.33 -16.59 -25.26
N SER A 122 -0.52 -15.37 -24.75
CA SER A 122 0.39 -14.24 -24.99
C SER A 122 1.71 -14.29 -24.21
N CYS A 123 1.82 -15.13 -23.17
CA CYS A 123 3.07 -15.39 -22.42
C CYS A 123 3.20 -16.89 -22.15
N GLY A 124 4.44 -17.35 -21.90
CA GLY A 124 4.70 -18.70 -21.36
C GLY A 124 4.23 -18.90 -19.91
N CYS A 125 3.73 -17.84 -19.27
CA CYS A 125 3.21 -17.86 -17.91
C CYS A 125 1.75 -18.33 -17.79
N THR A 126 1.11 -18.66 -18.91
CA THR A 126 -0.25 -19.19 -18.96
C THR A 126 -0.22 -20.59 -19.58
N SER A 127 -0.66 -21.59 -18.82
CA SER A 127 -0.88 -22.96 -19.30
C SER A 127 -2.35 -23.18 -19.68
N THR A 128 -2.63 -24.23 -20.45
CA THR A 128 -3.98 -24.57 -20.89
C THR A 128 -4.28 -26.05 -20.75
N THR A 129 -5.54 -26.39 -20.46
CA THR A 129 -6.06 -27.76 -20.45
C THR A 129 -6.68 -28.19 -21.78
N ALA A 130 -6.45 -27.42 -22.85
CA ALA A 130 -7.02 -27.72 -24.16
C ALA A 130 -6.57 -29.09 -24.71
N PRO A 131 -7.39 -29.76 -25.53
CA PRO A 131 -6.98 -30.98 -26.22
C PRO A 131 -5.74 -30.76 -27.08
N LYS A 132 -4.94 -31.81 -27.26
CA LYS A 132 -3.74 -31.76 -28.11
C LYS A 132 -4.13 -31.35 -29.53
N THR A 133 -3.57 -30.24 -30.01
CA THR A 133 -3.83 -29.74 -31.36
C THR A 133 -2.98 -30.49 -32.41
N PRO A 134 -3.51 -30.71 -33.63
CA PRO A 134 -4.84 -30.32 -34.07
C PRO A 134 -5.93 -31.30 -33.59
N TRP A 135 -7.14 -30.78 -33.32
CA TRP A 135 -8.32 -31.59 -32.96
C TRP A 135 -9.59 -31.02 -33.61
N ASN A 136 -10.68 -31.80 -33.63
CA ASN A 136 -11.94 -31.43 -34.28
C ASN A 136 -13.08 -31.25 -33.27
N LEU A 137 -13.84 -30.17 -33.40
CA LEU A 137 -15.09 -29.95 -32.69
C LEU A 137 -16.27 -30.23 -33.63
N ASN A 138 -16.96 -31.34 -33.41
CA ASN A 138 -18.09 -31.75 -34.23
C ASN A 138 -19.29 -30.80 -34.08
N SER A 139 -20.17 -30.78 -35.08
CA SER A 139 -21.40 -29.99 -35.08
C SER A 139 -22.22 -30.23 -33.81
N GLY A 140 -22.71 -29.14 -33.20
CA GLY A 140 -23.50 -29.16 -31.98
C GLY A 140 -22.71 -29.45 -30.70
N LYS A 141 -21.41 -29.78 -30.77
CA LYS A 141 -20.59 -30.04 -29.58
C LYS A 141 -19.96 -28.76 -29.03
N PHE A 142 -19.66 -28.79 -27.73
CA PHE A 142 -18.96 -27.72 -27.04
C PHE A 142 -17.65 -28.22 -26.41
N GLN A 143 -16.71 -27.29 -26.20
CA GLN A 143 -15.47 -27.53 -25.49
C GLN A 143 -15.23 -26.40 -24.48
N LYS A 144 -14.88 -26.78 -23.24
CA LYS A 144 -14.35 -25.86 -22.24
C LYS A 144 -12.83 -25.78 -22.38
N LEU A 145 -12.30 -24.57 -22.50
CA LEU A 145 -10.87 -24.29 -22.53
C LEU A 145 -10.51 -23.54 -21.25
N GLU A 146 -9.68 -24.13 -20.39
CA GLU A 146 -9.18 -23.45 -19.20
C GLU A 146 -7.76 -22.95 -19.41
N PHE A 147 -7.50 -21.77 -18.85
CA PHE A 147 -6.22 -21.08 -18.91
C PHE A 147 -5.79 -20.74 -17.48
N ALA A 148 -4.71 -21.37 -17.01
CA ALA A 148 -4.14 -21.11 -15.69
C ALA A 148 -2.93 -20.18 -15.85
N THR A 149 -2.98 -19.00 -15.22
CA THR A 149 -1.89 -18.01 -15.24
C THR A 149 -1.17 -17.99 -13.90
N ASP A 150 0.14 -18.19 -13.91
CA ASP A 150 1.00 -18.04 -12.74
C ASP A 150 1.03 -16.57 -12.30
N LEU A 151 0.68 -16.31 -11.04
CA LEU A 151 0.61 -14.97 -10.44
C LEU A 151 1.82 -14.63 -9.58
N ARG A 152 2.76 -15.56 -9.37
CA ARG A 152 3.93 -15.31 -8.52
C ARG A 152 4.76 -14.15 -9.06
N GLY A 153 5.05 -13.19 -8.19
CA GLY A 153 5.75 -11.96 -8.53
C GLY A 153 4.95 -10.94 -9.35
N LYS A 154 3.65 -11.17 -9.59
CA LYS A 154 2.76 -10.26 -10.32
C LYS A 154 1.84 -9.50 -9.38
N ARG A 155 1.38 -8.30 -9.78
CA ARG A 155 0.49 -7.43 -9.00
C ARG A 155 -0.46 -6.64 -9.89
N GLY A 156 -1.52 -6.11 -9.29
CA GLY A 156 -2.51 -5.27 -9.97
C GLY A 156 -3.30 -6.04 -11.04
N THR A 157 -3.68 -5.34 -12.10
CA THR A 157 -4.44 -5.93 -13.21
C THR A 157 -3.51 -6.46 -14.30
N LEU A 158 -3.58 -7.76 -14.56
CA LEU A 158 -2.94 -8.41 -15.69
C LEU A 158 -3.92 -8.51 -16.85
N ARG A 159 -3.51 -8.01 -18.02
CA ARG A 159 -4.25 -8.20 -19.28
C ARG A 159 -3.53 -9.25 -20.11
N LYS A 160 -4.20 -10.37 -20.36
CA LYS A 160 -3.68 -11.50 -21.15
C LYS A 160 -4.58 -11.77 -22.34
N SER A 161 -4.02 -12.39 -23.37
CA SER A 161 -4.77 -12.79 -24.54
C SER A 161 -4.41 -14.20 -24.98
N VAL A 162 -5.35 -14.86 -25.64
CA VAL A 162 -5.16 -16.17 -26.26
C VAL A 162 -5.64 -16.08 -27.70
N ILE A 163 -4.77 -16.47 -28.63
CA ILE A 163 -5.12 -16.59 -30.05
C ILE A 163 -5.52 -18.04 -30.31
N VAL A 164 -6.72 -18.22 -30.85
CA VAL A 164 -7.27 -19.53 -31.24
C VAL A 164 -7.40 -19.55 -32.76
N GLN A 165 -6.69 -20.46 -33.43
CA GLN A 165 -6.73 -20.62 -34.88
C GLN A 165 -7.51 -21.88 -35.24
N THR A 166 -8.52 -21.72 -36.10
CA THR A 166 -9.41 -22.80 -36.53
C THR A 166 -9.64 -22.77 -38.03
N SER A 167 -10.25 -23.82 -38.59
CA SER A 167 -10.73 -23.84 -39.98
C SER A 167 -11.79 -22.79 -40.27
N SER A 168 -12.49 -22.31 -39.24
CA SER A 168 -13.46 -21.22 -39.31
C SER A 168 -12.81 -19.83 -39.14
N GLY A 169 -11.49 -19.75 -39.04
CA GLY A 169 -10.76 -18.49 -38.85
C GLY A 169 -10.14 -18.35 -37.47
N THR A 170 -9.67 -17.12 -37.18
CA THR A 170 -8.92 -16.80 -35.96
C THR A 170 -9.76 -16.02 -34.97
N MET A 171 -9.68 -16.38 -33.69
CA MET A 171 -10.34 -15.71 -32.58
C MET A 171 -9.33 -15.21 -31.55
N LEU A 172 -9.58 -14.03 -30.97
CA LEU A 172 -8.79 -13.46 -29.88
C LEU A 172 -9.63 -13.41 -28.60
N LEU A 173 -9.25 -14.22 -27.60
CA LEU A 173 -9.84 -14.20 -26.27
C LEU A 173 -9.03 -13.31 -25.34
N ARG A 174 -9.69 -12.51 -24.50
CA ARG A 174 -9.05 -11.59 -23.54
C ARG A 174 -9.35 -11.98 -22.10
N MET A 175 -8.34 -11.96 -21.25
CA MET A 175 -8.44 -12.25 -19.82
C MET A 175 -7.91 -11.07 -19.03
N ASN A 176 -8.76 -10.48 -18.18
CA ASN A 176 -8.38 -9.47 -17.21
C ASN A 176 -8.31 -10.12 -15.83
N ILE A 177 -7.12 -10.21 -15.23
CA ILE A 177 -6.93 -10.83 -13.93
C ILE A 177 -6.55 -9.71 -12.95
N ASN A 178 -7.45 -9.40 -12.02
CA ASN A 178 -7.22 -8.44 -10.96
C ASN A 178 -6.68 -9.16 -9.73
N ILE A 179 -5.44 -8.87 -9.34
CA ILE A 179 -4.86 -9.40 -8.11
C ILE A 179 -5.16 -8.41 -6.99
N SER A 180 -5.93 -8.83 -5.98
CA SER A 180 -6.21 -8.00 -4.81
C SER A 180 -4.92 -7.63 -4.08
N GLU A 181 -4.86 -6.42 -3.52
CA GLU A 181 -3.76 -6.03 -2.66
C GLU A 181 -3.88 -6.70 -1.28
N PRO A 182 -2.77 -7.13 -0.66
CA PRO A 182 -2.81 -7.68 0.69
C PRO A 182 -3.18 -6.57 1.67
N THR A 183 -3.94 -6.93 2.70
CA THR A 183 -4.34 -6.03 3.80
C THR A 183 -3.93 -6.62 5.15
N GLY A 184 -3.96 -5.81 6.21
CA GLY A 184 -3.68 -6.23 7.59
C GLY A 184 -2.34 -6.97 7.73
N ASP A 185 -2.37 -8.11 8.42
CA ASP A 185 -1.17 -8.91 8.70
C ASP A 185 -0.43 -9.41 7.45
N ALA A 186 -1.17 -9.70 6.38
CA ALA A 186 -0.55 -10.14 5.12
C ALA A 186 0.29 -9.01 4.50
N LEU A 187 -0.21 -7.77 4.52
CA LEU A 187 0.54 -6.60 4.08
C LEU A 187 1.74 -6.35 4.99
N ARG A 188 1.56 -6.45 6.31
CA ARG A 188 2.63 -6.27 7.29
C ARG A 188 3.77 -7.25 7.06
N LYS A 189 3.45 -8.55 6.92
CA LYS A 189 4.41 -9.62 6.66
C LYS A 189 5.17 -9.39 5.34
N ARG A 190 4.46 -8.98 4.30
CA ARG A 190 5.04 -8.63 3.00
C ARG A 190 6.03 -7.46 3.12
N ASN A 191 5.64 -6.37 3.76
CA ASN A 191 6.49 -5.19 3.93
C ASN A 191 7.73 -5.52 4.76
N GLN A 192 7.60 -6.37 5.78
CA GLN A 192 8.75 -6.89 6.54
C GLN A 192 9.70 -7.72 5.67
N GLN A 193 9.18 -8.59 4.79
CA GLN A 193 10.01 -9.37 3.87
C GLN A 193 10.78 -8.49 2.89
N ILE A 194 10.14 -7.44 2.35
CA ILE A 194 10.80 -6.45 1.49
C ILE A 194 11.93 -5.76 2.26
N ALA A 195 11.67 -5.26 3.47
CA ALA A 195 12.67 -4.58 4.29
C ALA A 195 13.81 -5.52 4.77
N LYS A 196 13.54 -6.82 4.93
CA LYS A 196 14.56 -7.84 5.24
C LYS A 196 15.46 -8.11 4.03
N ALA A 197 14.89 -8.18 2.83
CA ALA A 197 15.64 -8.42 1.61
C ALA A 197 16.50 -7.20 1.23
N ASP A 198 15.96 -6.00 1.40
CA ASP A 198 16.66 -4.74 1.17
C ASP A 198 16.20 -3.68 2.18
N ARG A 199 17.08 -3.36 3.13
CA ARG A 199 16.82 -2.33 4.15
C ARG A 199 16.71 -0.92 3.55
N PHE A 200 17.25 -0.68 2.36
CA PHE A 200 17.13 0.62 1.67
C PHE A 200 15.79 0.77 0.94
N ALA A 201 15.04 -0.32 0.72
CA ALA A 201 13.80 -0.31 -0.05
C ALA A 201 12.76 0.70 0.48
N ILE A 202 12.79 1.01 1.79
CA ILE A 202 11.88 1.98 2.40
C ILE A 202 12.10 3.41 1.86
N PHE A 203 13.30 3.73 1.35
CA PHE A 203 13.64 5.06 0.84
C PHE A 203 13.36 5.26 -0.65
N HIS A 204 12.89 4.22 -1.35
CA HIS A 204 12.75 4.23 -2.79
C HIS A 204 11.31 3.95 -3.24
N GLY A 205 11.03 4.28 -4.50
CA GLY A 205 9.73 4.05 -5.14
C GLY A 205 8.54 4.60 -4.34
N GLN A 206 7.48 3.82 -4.24
CA GLN A 206 6.26 4.23 -3.53
C GLN A 206 6.45 4.27 -2.00
N CYS A 207 7.39 3.52 -1.45
CA CYS A 207 7.69 3.51 -0.01
C CYS A 207 8.20 4.87 0.48
N ALA A 208 8.96 5.57 -0.36
CA ALA A 208 9.48 6.91 -0.07
C ALA A 208 8.38 7.93 0.23
N ASN A 209 7.15 7.72 -0.27
CA ASN A 209 6.03 8.64 0.00
C ASN A 209 5.69 8.73 1.49
N CYS A 210 5.82 7.63 2.22
CA CYS A 210 5.50 7.57 3.65
C CYS A 210 6.75 7.55 4.53
N HIS A 211 7.89 7.07 4.03
CA HIS A 211 9.13 6.95 4.82
C HIS A 211 10.15 8.07 4.60
N VAL A 212 10.07 8.80 3.47
CA VAL A 212 11.04 9.85 3.12
C VAL A 212 10.39 11.22 3.13
N LYS A 213 9.31 11.42 2.35
CA LYS A 213 8.67 12.73 2.23
C LYS A 213 8.29 13.36 3.58
N PRO A 214 7.78 12.61 4.57
CA PRO A 214 7.46 13.20 5.87
C PRO A 214 8.67 13.76 6.62
N THR A 215 9.90 13.36 6.27
CA THR A 215 11.13 13.87 6.89
C THR A 215 11.56 15.24 6.35
N TYR A 216 10.99 15.69 5.23
CA TYR A 216 11.38 16.95 4.60
C TYR A 216 11.10 18.14 5.50
N ASN A 217 12.09 19.04 5.59
CA ASN A 217 12.04 20.27 6.38
C ASN A 217 11.80 20.06 7.89
N LYS A 218 11.94 18.82 8.39
CA LYS A 218 11.81 18.50 9.81
C LYS A 218 13.15 18.45 10.52
N GLN A 219 13.14 18.83 11.80
CA GLN A 219 14.30 18.80 12.70
C GLN A 219 13.90 18.25 14.07
N GLY A 220 14.90 17.86 14.87
CA GLY A 220 14.73 17.45 16.27
C GLY A 220 13.58 16.47 16.49
N ARG A 221 12.63 16.85 17.36
CA ARG A 221 11.45 16.04 17.70
C ARG A 221 10.61 15.64 16.50
N GLU A 222 10.27 16.59 15.62
CA GLU A 222 9.41 16.27 14.48
C GLU A 222 10.07 15.30 13.53
N LEU A 223 11.38 15.45 13.34
CA LEU A 223 12.17 14.54 12.53
C LEU A 223 12.23 13.15 13.16
N TYR A 224 12.44 13.07 14.48
CA TYR A 224 12.40 11.81 15.20
C TYR A 224 11.07 11.09 14.99
N VAL A 225 9.94 11.79 15.14
CA VAL A 225 8.61 11.19 14.95
C VAL A 225 8.44 10.65 13.53
N ALA A 226 8.87 11.41 12.52
CA ALA A 226 8.72 11.04 11.12
C ALA A 226 9.66 9.92 10.65
N ALA A 227 10.91 9.87 11.15
CA ALA A 227 11.94 8.97 10.65
C ALA A 227 12.23 7.77 11.57
N CYS A 228 12.16 7.95 12.88
CA CYS A 228 12.59 6.95 13.87
C CYS A 228 11.41 6.37 14.67
N GLY A 229 10.47 7.24 15.07
CA GLY A 229 9.32 6.90 15.90
C GLY A 229 8.38 5.91 15.23
N ILE A 230 8.26 5.97 13.90
CA ILE A 230 7.46 5.03 13.09
C ILE A 230 7.85 3.55 13.29
N CYS A 231 9.07 3.28 13.75
CA CYS A 231 9.55 1.94 14.07
C CYS A 231 9.70 1.76 15.59
N HIS A 232 10.38 2.69 16.25
CA HIS A 232 10.79 2.53 17.64
C HIS A 232 9.70 2.86 18.67
N ASP A 233 8.78 3.78 18.32
CA ASP A 233 7.66 4.23 19.17
C ASP A 233 6.29 3.75 18.61
N ALA A 234 6.29 2.80 17.66
CA ALA A 234 5.06 2.24 17.09
C ALA A 234 4.25 1.43 18.13
N GLU A 235 2.93 1.55 18.10
CA GLU A 235 2.02 0.81 18.99
C GLU A 235 2.15 -0.71 18.77
N HIS A 236 2.19 -1.14 17.52
CA HIS A 236 2.41 -2.53 17.11
C HIS A 236 3.86 -2.76 16.63
N ARG A 237 4.84 -2.32 17.43
CA ARG A 237 6.27 -2.51 17.15
C ARG A 237 6.59 -4.00 16.97
N ALA A 238 7.34 -4.35 15.92
CA ALA A 238 7.83 -5.71 15.74
C ALA A 238 8.92 -6.04 16.77
N ASP A 239 8.95 -7.26 17.29
CA ASP A 239 9.90 -7.69 18.34
C ASP A 239 11.38 -7.49 17.98
N ILE A 240 11.70 -7.52 16.68
CA ILE A 240 13.05 -7.29 16.17
C ILE A 240 13.50 -5.82 16.26
N VAL A 241 12.57 -4.89 16.49
CA VAL A 241 12.85 -3.46 16.59
C VAL A 241 13.09 -3.10 18.05
N THR A 242 14.30 -2.64 18.35
CA THR A 242 14.70 -2.26 19.70
C THR A 242 13.82 -1.15 20.27
N ASP A 243 13.40 -1.31 21.52
CA ASP A 243 12.87 -0.20 22.30
C ASP A 243 14.01 0.72 22.74
N LEU A 244 14.18 1.85 22.06
CA LEU A 244 15.29 2.77 22.34
C LEU A 244 15.19 3.36 23.75
N ARG A 245 13.99 3.49 24.33
CA ARG A 245 13.79 4.09 25.66
C ARG A 245 14.07 3.11 26.79
N ALA A 246 14.00 1.80 26.51
CA ALA A 246 14.36 0.75 27.46
C ALA A 246 15.88 0.57 27.62
N VAL A 247 16.68 1.03 26.64
CA VAL A 247 18.15 0.95 26.70
C VAL A 247 18.68 2.04 27.65
N LYS A 248 19.25 1.65 28.79
CA LYS A 248 19.62 2.58 29.88
C LYS A 248 21.03 3.15 29.81
N PHE A 249 21.93 2.56 29.03
CA PHE A 249 23.37 2.90 29.05
C PHE A 249 23.93 3.16 27.64
N GLY A 250 24.98 3.96 27.56
CA GLY A 250 25.78 4.14 26.33
C GLY A 250 25.19 5.07 25.25
N GLN A 251 24.04 5.69 25.49
CA GLN A 251 23.34 6.57 24.55
C GLN A 251 23.91 8.00 24.49
N ASN A 252 25.21 8.11 24.21
CA ASN A 252 25.90 9.38 24.00
C ASN A 252 25.86 9.82 22.52
N GLU A 253 26.47 10.97 22.22
CA GLU A 253 26.48 11.54 20.87
C GLU A 253 27.08 10.58 19.83
N ILE A 254 28.20 9.93 20.16
CA ILE A 254 28.90 8.99 19.28
C ILE A 254 27.99 7.80 18.95
N TYR A 255 27.31 7.26 19.97
CA TYR A 255 26.35 6.17 19.81
C TYR A 255 25.22 6.54 18.85
N TRP A 256 24.56 7.68 19.08
CA TRP A 256 23.45 8.11 18.22
C TRP A 256 23.91 8.40 16.80
N ARG A 257 25.02 9.10 16.66
CA ARG A 257 25.62 9.41 15.36
C ARG A 257 25.92 8.13 14.58
N HIS A 258 26.53 7.13 15.22
CA HIS A 258 26.85 5.86 14.59
C HIS A 258 25.60 5.19 14.00
N TRP A 259 24.57 4.97 14.82
CA TRP A 259 23.38 4.22 14.38
C TRP A 259 22.49 5.01 13.43
N ILE A 260 22.32 6.33 13.63
CA ILE A 260 21.53 7.17 12.73
C ILE A 260 22.19 7.23 11.34
N THR A 261 23.50 7.47 11.30
CA THR A 261 24.18 7.69 10.02
C THR A 261 24.43 6.39 9.27
N ARG A 262 24.79 5.29 9.94
CA ARG A 262 25.21 4.03 9.30
C ARG A 262 24.13 2.95 9.31
N GLY A 263 23.06 3.15 10.07
CA GLY A 263 22.08 2.10 10.34
C GLY A 263 22.71 0.94 11.09
N LYS A 264 22.01 -0.20 11.12
CA LYS A 264 22.52 -1.42 11.76
C LYS A 264 22.54 -2.57 10.76
N SER A 265 23.74 -2.99 10.37
CA SER A 265 23.94 -4.10 9.43
C SER A 265 23.31 -5.39 9.97
N GLY A 266 22.75 -6.21 9.07
CA GLY A 266 22.02 -7.43 9.44
C GLY A 266 20.66 -7.19 10.10
N THR A 267 20.15 -5.96 10.10
CA THR A 267 18.81 -5.63 10.63
C THR A 267 17.99 -4.80 9.65
N LEU A 268 16.73 -4.56 9.99
CA LEU A 268 15.81 -3.70 9.24
C LEU A 268 16.16 -2.21 9.25
N MET A 269 17.15 -1.76 10.05
CA MET A 269 17.47 -0.35 10.19
C MET A 269 18.50 0.08 9.12
N PRO A 270 18.09 0.86 8.09
CA PRO A 270 19.02 1.42 7.12
C PRO A 270 19.78 2.63 7.68
N PRO A 271 20.86 3.06 7.01
CA PRO A 271 21.47 4.36 7.25
C PRO A 271 20.51 5.50 6.86
N PHE A 272 20.30 6.47 7.76
CA PHE A 272 19.41 7.61 7.47
C PHE A 272 20.16 8.82 6.89
N ALA A 273 21.46 8.93 7.13
CA ALA A 273 22.24 10.06 6.64
C ALA A 273 22.45 9.99 5.12
N ARG A 274 22.34 11.15 4.46
CA ARG A 274 22.39 11.26 3.00
C ARG A 274 23.70 10.78 2.40
N GLU A 275 24.82 11.02 3.08
CA GLU A 275 26.14 10.51 2.68
C GLU A 275 26.22 8.97 2.62
N ASN A 276 25.30 8.27 3.29
CA ASN A 276 25.22 6.81 3.32
C ASN A 276 23.97 6.28 2.60
N GLY A 277 23.34 7.09 1.74
CA GLY A 277 22.17 6.69 0.94
C GLY A 277 20.81 6.88 1.62
N GLY A 278 20.76 7.52 2.78
CA GLY A 278 19.52 7.85 3.48
C GLY A 278 18.91 9.21 3.11
N PRO A 279 17.73 9.56 3.64
CA PRO A 279 17.00 10.75 3.20
C PRO A 279 17.43 12.07 3.87
N ILE A 280 18.01 12.03 5.07
CA ILE A 280 18.18 13.23 5.92
C ILE A 280 19.57 13.86 5.78
N SER A 281 19.62 15.20 5.80
CA SER A 281 20.87 15.96 5.66
C SER A 281 21.74 15.91 6.93
N LYS A 282 23.01 16.30 6.82
CA LYS A 282 23.91 16.45 7.98
C LYS A 282 23.30 17.35 9.07
N ALA A 283 22.74 18.51 8.69
CA ALA A 283 22.10 19.42 9.64
C ALA A 283 20.89 18.77 10.35
N GLN A 284 20.10 17.98 9.62
CA GLN A 284 19.01 17.21 10.19
C GLN A 284 19.52 16.14 11.18
N VAL A 285 20.60 15.43 10.85
CA VAL A 285 21.27 14.48 11.75
C VAL A 285 21.71 15.16 13.04
N GLU A 286 22.39 16.32 12.97
CA GLU A 286 22.79 17.06 14.17
C GLU A 286 21.59 17.46 15.03
N SER A 287 20.53 18.00 14.40
CA SER A 287 19.32 18.41 15.11
C SER A 287 18.64 17.23 15.82
N LEU A 288 18.67 16.05 15.20
CA LEU A 288 18.09 14.83 15.74
C LEU A 288 18.89 14.34 16.94
N ILE A 289 20.22 14.30 16.84
CA ILE A 289 21.09 13.89 17.94
C ILE A 289 20.94 14.84 19.14
N ALA A 290 20.92 16.16 18.91
CA ALA A 290 20.72 17.14 19.96
C ALA A 290 19.40 16.90 20.72
N TYR A 291 18.31 16.63 20.00
CA TYR A 291 17.03 16.26 20.60
C TYR A 291 17.12 14.94 21.39
N MET A 292 17.79 13.91 20.86
CA MET A 292 17.94 12.60 21.51
C MET A 292 18.78 12.64 22.79
N LEU A 293 19.74 13.56 22.87
CA LEU A 293 20.54 13.79 24.07
C LEU A 293 19.77 14.59 25.13
N GLY A 294 18.85 15.46 24.72
CA GLY A 294 18.04 16.33 25.57
C GLY A 294 16.62 15.82 25.81
N ASP A 295 15.64 16.56 25.29
CA ASP A 295 14.22 16.42 25.64
C ASP A 295 13.60 15.08 25.28
N TRP A 296 14.17 14.34 24.32
CA TRP A 296 13.67 13.02 23.95
C TRP A 296 13.55 12.06 25.15
N LYS A 297 14.48 12.14 26.11
CA LYS A 297 14.48 11.30 27.31
C LYS A 297 13.32 11.61 28.27
N LYS A 298 12.78 12.83 28.20
CA LYS A 298 11.65 13.30 29.01
C LYS A 298 10.32 13.12 28.29
N ASP A 299 10.36 13.18 26.96
CA ASP A 299 9.18 13.06 26.10
C ASP A 299 8.53 11.68 26.21
N LYS A 300 7.20 11.68 26.25
CA LYS A 300 6.42 10.45 26.07
C LYS A 300 6.57 9.97 24.62
N PRO A 301 6.58 8.65 24.37
CA PRO A 301 6.61 8.12 23.02
C PRO A 301 5.45 8.72 22.24
N ALA A 302 5.75 9.26 21.06
CA ALA A 302 4.72 9.69 20.13
C ALA A 302 4.10 8.41 19.59
N ARG A 303 3.12 7.85 20.32
CA ARG A 303 2.40 6.64 19.91
C ARG A 303 1.84 6.90 18.53
N TYR A 304 2.53 6.39 17.52
CA TYR A 304 2.09 6.54 16.14
C TYR A 304 0.84 5.69 15.99
N LYS A 305 -0.32 6.34 16.01
CA LYS A 305 -1.57 5.70 15.61
C LYS A 305 -1.49 5.53 14.11
N GLU A 306 -1.49 4.28 13.67
CA GLU A 306 -1.62 3.96 12.25
C GLU A 306 -2.83 4.73 11.71
N PRO A 307 -2.66 5.57 10.66
CA PRO A 307 -3.81 6.27 10.09
C PRO A 307 -4.79 5.20 9.61
N ALA A 308 -6.06 5.32 10.01
CA ALA A 308 -7.09 4.37 9.62
C ALA A 308 -7.04 4.19 8.10
N VAL A 309 -6.71 2.99 7.65
CA VAL A 309 -6.74 2.62 6.24
C VAL A 309 -8.19 2.81 5.81
N ARG A 310 -8.48 3.84 5.01
CA ARG A 310 -9.77 3.94 4.33
C ARG A 310 -9.83 2.74 3.39
N GLN A 311 -10.66 1.77 3.76
CA GLN A 311 -11.03 0.62 2.93
C GLN A 311 -11.75 1.09 1.67
#